data_AF-A0AAJ2MPX5-F1
#
_entry.id   AF-A0AAJ2MPX5-F1
#
_cell.length_a   1.000
_cell.length_b   1.000
_cell.length_c   1.000
_cell.angle_alpha   90.00
_cell.angle_beta   90.00
_cell.angle_gamma   90.00
#
_symmetry.space_group_name_H-M   'P 1'
#
loop_
_entity.id
_entity.type
_entity.pdbx_description
1 polymer ?
#
loop_
_entity_poly.entity_id
_entity_poly.type
_entity_poly.pdbx_seq_one_letter_code
_entity_poly.pdbx_strand_id
1 'polypeptide(L)'
;MSQSVIADNWSLQNIGELINSGIDESKSHYIKIDKEKDSYSYEASISAIINTEALFDLITDIILRDQILVEENFINAWNREGNPFKEACSQGVIRPYPFLVDYKKLQGPRDEFIERLSLTSDLKKDHEENRVGFLKNKTTPHSYLSQTLWGGAGMLARGFVYEKGYTPHPVRKRFFTEAGILLSNEDSVLKLNDFVSEKRASISSLHSSSSELYALNVNMLPLPIRVIQESNSAKDLIKVALELRGEYQELRDWLNCYQISLSDGSYKDKAKFSKILHSISQYVDSIMGTVDTNAPTFTAGIGVLKIALKGQPINTLSNQFGIRSMVNKLILSQSGTSDIKKYLDFFGHRNSVVGMKVIEHFSQKKV
;
A
#
# COMPACT_ATOMS: atom_id res chain seq x y z
N MET A 1 10.20 -9.97 16.41
CA MET A 1 10.59 -9.45 15.08
C MET A 1 10.11 -8.01 14.95
N SER A 2 10.88 -7.13 14.30
CA SER A 2 10.42 -5.76 13.96
C SER A 2 9.43 -5.78 12.80
N GLN A 3 8.54 -4.79 12.74
CA GLN A 3 7.57 -4.59 11.66
C GLN A 3 8.23 -3.99 10.41
N SER A 4 9.32 -4.63 9.97
CA SER A 4 10.06 -4.24 8.78
C SER A 4 9.46 -4.88 7.53
N VAL A 5 9.48 -4.16 6.42
CA VAL A 5 8.95 -4.60 5.13
C VAL A 5 10.03 -4.52 4.06
N ILE A 6 10.05 -5.45 3.13
CA ILE A 6 10.89 -5.36 1.94
C ILE A 6 10.17 -4.52 0.90
N ALA A 7 10.88 -3.58 0.28
CA ALA A 7 10.37 -2.80 -0.85
C ALA A 7 11.20 -2.99 -2.11
N ASP A 8 10.55 -2.79 -3.25
CA ASP A 8 11.20 -2.80 -4.54
C ASP A 8 12.02 -1.53 -4.78
N ASN A 9 13.28 -1.70 -5.20
CA ASN A 9 14.06 -0.60 -5.77
C ASN A 9 13.39 -0.02 -7.04
N TRP A 10 12.61 -0.84 -7.75
CA TRP A 10 11.82 -0.37 -8.88
C TRP A 10 10.76 0.66 -8.44
N SER A 11 10.08 0.44 -7.32
CA SER A 11 9.16 1.42 -6.74
C SER A 11 9.90 2.69 -6.35
N LEU A 12 11.03 2.59 -5.64
CA LEU A 12 11.81 3.76 -5.24
C LEU A 12 12.31 4.56 -6.46
N GLN A 13 12.75 3.87 -7.52
CA GLN A 13 13.15 4.53 -8.77
C GLN A 13 12.00 5.33 -9.37
N ASN A 14 10.85 4.69 -9.58
CA ASN A 14 9.68 5.33 -10.19
C ASN A 14 9.18 6.53 -9.35
N ILE A 15 9.20 6.40 -8.03
CA ILE A 15 8.78 7.49 -7.12
C ILE A 15 9.81 8.62 -7.12
N GLY A 16 11.11 8.29 -7.14
CA GLY A 16 12.18 9.26 -7.23
C GLY A 16 12.12 10.05 -8.54
N GLU A 17 11.81 9.39 -9.65
CA GLU A 17 11.58 10.02 -10.95
C GLU A 17 10.31 10.87 -10.93
N LEU A 18 9.20 10.38 -10.35
CA LEU A 18 7.96 11.13 -10.20
C LEU A 18 8.17 12.46 -9.44
N ILE A 19 8.83 12.42 -8.29
CA ILE A 19 9.03 13.62 -7.44
C ILE A 19 9.99 14.62 -8.09
N ASN A 20 11.02 14.15 -8.81
CA ASN A 20 12.05 15.03 -9.38
C ASN A 20 11.71 15.53 -10.79
N SER A 21 11.07 14.71 -11.60
CA SER A 21 10.85 14.94 -13.04
C SER A 21 9.39 15.14 -13.41
N GLY A 22 8.45 14.86 -12.50
CA GLY A 22 7.01 14.99 -12.75
C GLY A 22 6.34 13.68 -13.18
N ILE A 23 5.07 13.76 -13.58
CA ILE A 23 4.28 12.59 -13.97
C ILE A 23 4.78 12.03 -15.31
N ASP A 24 5.05 10.73 -15.34
CA ASP A 24 5.33 10.00 -16.57
C ASP A 24 4.03 9.66 -17.32
N GLU A 25 3.85 10.29 -18.47
CA GLU A 25 2.70 10.10 -19.36
C GLU A 25 2.81 8.86 -20.26
N SER A 26 3.93 8.13 -20.19
CA SER A 26 4.17 6.98 -21.05
C SER A 26 3.15 5.85 -20.83
N LYS A 27 2.96 5.06 -21.89
CA LYS A 27 2.15 3.85 -21.83
C LYS A 27 2.88 2.81 -20.98
N SER A 28 2.12 2.16 -20.11
CA SER A 28 2.58 1.02 -19.33
C SER A 28 1.61 -0.14 -19.50
N HIS A 29 1.91 -1.28 -18.88
CA HIS A 29 1.12 -2.50 -19.10
C HIS A 29 1.03 -3.35 -17.83
N TYR A 30 -0.10 -4.01 -17.62
CA TYR A 30 -0.19 -5.12 -16.67
C TYR A 30 -0.15 -6.45 -17.41
N ILE A 31 0.43 -7.46 -16.79
CA ILE A 31 0.36 -8.83 -17.32
C ILE A 31 -0.99 -9.42 -16.90
N LYS A 32 -1.77 -9.87 -17.87
CA LYS A 32 -3.04 -10.56 -17.67
C LYS A 32 -2.89 -12.02 -18.06
N ILE A 33 -3.35 -12.92 -17.19
CA ILE A 33 -3.19 -14.36 -17.39
C ILE A 33 -4.51 -14.94 -17.88
N ASP A 34 -4.50 -15.59 -19.05
CA ASP A 34 -5.65 -16.36 -19.56
C ASP A 34 -5.33 -17.85 -19.41
N LYS A 35 -5.81 -18.43 -18.29
CA LYS A 35 -5.62 -19.86 -17.98
C LYS A 35 -6.39 -20.77 -18.93
N GLU A 36 -7.51 -20.31 -19.48
CA GLU A 36 -8.34 -21.11 -20.38
C GLU A 36 -7.67 -21.26 -21.75
N LYS A 37 -7.06 -20.18 -22.24
CA LYS A 37 -6.30 -20.17 -23.50
C LYS A 37 -4.82 -20.53 -23.34
N ASP A 38 -4.39 -20.90 -22.14
CA ASP A 38 -2.98 -21.20 -21.81
C ASP A 38 -1.99 -20.12 -22.34
N SER A 39 -2.37 -18.84 -22.20
CA SER A 39 -1.62 -17.70 -22.75
C SER A 39 -1.63 -16.50 -21.81
N TYR A 40 -0.82 -15.48 -22.11
CA TYR A 40 -0.84 -14.21 -21.39
C TYR A 40 -0.88 -13.03 -22.37
N SER A 41 -1.32 -11.88 -21.87
CA SER A 41 -1.37 -10.64 -22.65
C SER A 41 -0.95 -9.43 -21.81
N TYR A 42 -0.67 -8.32 -22.49
CA TYR A 42 -0.39 -7.03 -21.88
C TYR A 42 -1.63 -6.16 -21.90
N GLU A 43 -2.25 -5.95 -20.74
CA GLU A 43 -3.35 -5.01 -20.56
C GLU A 43 -2.79 -3.58 -20.46
N ALA A 44 -3.26 -2.68 -21.32
CA ALA A 44 -2.75 -1.32 -21.38
C ALA A 44 -3.04 -0.52 -20.09
N SER A 45 -2.06 0.25 -19.65
CA SER A 45 -2.15 1.20 -18.55
C SER A 45 -1.28 2.42 -18.83
N ILE A 46 -1.10 3.29 -17.84
CA ILE A 46 -0.22 4.47 -17.91
C ILE A 46 0.70 4.49 -16.70
N SER A 47 1.95 4.91 -16.90
CA SER A 47 2.96 4.96 -15.84
C SER A 47 2.55 5.87 -14.68
N ALA A 48 1.84 6.97 -14.96
CA ALA A 48 1.25 7.85 -13.96
C ALA A 48 0.44 7.12 -12.87
N ILE A 49 -0.39 6.13 -13.24
CA ILE A 49 -1.20 5.36 -12.29
C ILE A 49 -0.29 4.49 -11.42
N ILE A 50 0.63 3.75 -12.03
CA ILE A 50 1.55 2.85 -11.35
C ILE A 50 2.44 3.63 -10.36
N ASN A 51 2.99 4.75 -10.79
CA ASN A 51 3.88 5.56 -9.96
C ASN A 51 3.12 6.21 -8.78
N THR A 52 1.85 6.58 -9.00
CA THR A 52 0.97 7.08 -7.93
C THR A 52 0.63 5.98 -6.92
N GLU A 53 0.26 4.78 -7.37
CA GLU A 53 0.03 3.62 -6.49
C GLU A 53 1.29 3.30 -5.67
N ALA A 54 2.46 3.29 -6.32
CA ALA A 54 3.74 3.03 -5.66
C ALA A 54 4.07 4.09 -4.58
N LEU A 55 3.86 5.37 -4.88
CA LEU A 55 4.06 6.46 -3.93
C LEU A 55 3.14 6.35 -2.72
N PHE A 56 1.87 6.00 -2.93
CA PHE A 56 0.90 5.87 -1.84
C PHE A 56 1.19 4.67 -0.93
N ASP A 57 1.60 3.55 -1.51
CA ASP A 57 2.07 2.39 -0.75
C ASP A 57 3.34 2.78 0.06
N LEU A 58 4.30 3.50 -0.55
CA LEU A 58 5.52 3.96 0.14
C LEU A 58 5.22 4.95 1.28
N ILE A 59 4.35 5.94 1.07
CA ILE A 59 3.96 6.90 2.11
C ILE A 59 3.38 6.15 3.32
N THR A 60 2.51 5.18 3.06
CA THR A 60 1.91 4.35 4.09
C THR A 60 2.98 3.58 4.87
N ASP A 61 3.94 2.99 4.16
CA ASP A 61 5.05 2.26 4.81
C ASP A 61 5.98 3.19 5.61
N ILE A 62 6.29 4.40 5.11
CA ILE A 62 7.07 5.40 5.85
C ILE A 62 6.37 5.75 7.17
N ILE A 63 5.05 5.89 7.15
CA ILE A 63 4.28 6.29 8.32
C ILE A 63 4.03 5.12 9.26
N LEU A 64 3.88 3.87 8.80
CA LEU A 64 3.40 2.76 9.65
C LEU A 64 4.42 1.66 9.93
N ARG A 65 5.51 1.55 9.17
CA ARG A 65 6.51 0.47 9.35
C ARG A 65 7.65 0.90 10.26
N ASP A 66 8.34 -0.06 10.86
CA ASP A 66 9.60 0.24 11.55
C ASP A 66 10.70 0.61 10.55
N GLN A 67 10.88 -0.24 9.53
CA GLN A 67 11.92 -0.08 8.51
C GLN A 67 11.42 -0.60 7.16
N ILE A 68 11.88 0.05 6.10
CA ILE A 68 11.71 -0.33 4.70
C ILE A 68 13.06 -0.83 4.21
N LEU A 69 13.17 -2.13 4.01
CA LEU A 69 14.39 -2.82 3.63
C LEU A 69 14.53 -2.80 2.11
N VAL A 70 15.66 -2.31 1.64
CA VAL A 70 16.01 -2.23 0.22
C VAL A 70 17.34 -2.91 -0.04
N GLU A 71 17.57 -3.39 -1.26
CA GLU A 71 18.83 -4.04 -1.63
C GLU A 71 20.02 -3.09 -1.49
N GLU A 72 20.99 -3.48 -0.67
CA GLU A 72 22.09 -2.62 -0.22
C GLU A 72 22.93 -2.04 -1.35
N ASN A 73 23.06 -2.79 -2.45
CA ASN A 73 23.84 -2.38 -3.62
C ASN A 73 23.31 -1.10 -4.30
N PHE A 74 22.06 -0.71 -4.01
CA PHE A 74 21.43 0.49 -4.57
C PHE A 74 21.36 1.67 -3.61
N ILE A 75 21.86 1.55 -2.37
CA ILE A 75 21.67 2.58 -1.34
C ILE A 75 22.25 3.95 -1.74
N ASN A 76 23.34 3.95 -2.51
CA ASN A 76 23.97 5.17 -3.01
C ASN A 76 23.02 5.98 -3.93
N ALA A 77 22.10 5.32 -4.63
CA ALA A 77 21.10 6.01 -5.43
C ALA A 77 20.10 6.79 -4.55
N TRP A 78 19.78 6.27 -3.37
CA TRP A 78 18.77 6.80 -2.46
C TRP A 78 19.32 7.81 -1.45
N ASN A 79 20.58 7.66 -1.04
CA ASN A 79 21.22 8.51 -0.04
C ASN A 79 22.03 9.69 -0.61
N ARG A 80 21.97 9.92 -1.93
CA ARG A 80 22.67 11.05 -2.56
C ARG A 80 21.99 12.38 -2.27
N GLU A 81 22.76 13.46 -2.33
CA GLU A 81 22.22 14.82 -2.21
C GLU A 81 21.17 15.12 -3.29
N GLY A 82 20.10 15.83 -2.89
CA GLY A 82 18.96 16.14 -3.74
C GLY A 82 18.01 14.97 -4.01
N ASN A 83 18.29 13.74 -3.51
CA ASN A 83 17.33 12.65 -3.61
C ASN A 83 16.19 12.83 -2.58
N PRO A 84 14.91 12.66 -2.95
CA PRO A 84 13.78 12.78 -2.02
C PRO A 84 13.83 11.80 -0.84
N PHE A 85 14.57 10.69 -0.95
CA PHE A 85 14.67 9.67 0.10
C PHE A 85 15.86 9.87 1.04
N LYS A 86 16.72 10.87 0.83
CA LYS A 86 17.94 11.06 1.63
C LYS A 86 17.63 11.15 3.12
N GLU A 87 16.62 11.92 3.50
CA GLU A 87 16.22 12.08 4.89
C GLU A 87 15.63 10.78 5.49
N ALA A 88 14.80 10.06 4.72
CA ALA A 88 14.29 8.76 5.14
C ALA A 88 15.43 7.73 5.33
N CYS A 89 16.49 7.80 4.52
CA CYS A 89 17.69 6.98 4.68
C CYS A 89 18.50 7.37 5.92
N SER A 90 18.71 8.68 6.16
CA SER A 90 19.49 9.15 7.31
C SER A 90 18.82 8.85 8.65
N GLN A 91 17.48 8.86 8.69
CA GLN A 91 16.69 8.45 9.85
C GLN A 91 16.57 6.92 10.00
N GLY A 92 17.14 6.13 9.09
CA GLY A 92 17.08 4.66 9.11
C GLY A 92 15.69 4.08 8.82
N VAL A 93 14.78 4.89 8.24
CA VAL A 93 13.45 4.45 7.80
C VAL A 93 13.59 3.60 6.54
N ILE A 94 14.32 4.08 5.54
CA ILE A 94 14.75 3.27 4.40
C ILE A 94 16.16 2.77 4.69
N ARG A 95 16.32 1.45 4.75
CA ARG A 95 17.55 0.82 5.23
C ARG A 95 18.09 -0.19 4.22
N PRO A 96 19.39 -0.14 3.89
CA PRO A 96 20.02 -1.18 3.10
C PRO A 96 20.00 -2.51 3.87
N TYR A 97 19.70 -3.59 3.16
CA TYR A 97 19.75 -4.95 3.72
C TYR A 97 20.52 -5.88 2.77
N PRO A 98 21.43 -6.71 3.31
CA PRO A 98 22.33 -7.57 2.53
C PRO A 98 21.64 -8.85 2.05
N PHE A 99 20.60 -8.73 1.23
CA PHE A 99 19.80 -9.88 0.79
C PHE A 99 20.60 -10.93 0.01
N LEU A 100 21.73 -10.54 -0.61
CA LEU A 100 22.51 -11.39 -1.51
C LEU A 100 23.74 -12.04 -0.85
N VAL A 101 24.02 -11.76 0.42
CA VAL A 101 25.14 -12.41 1.14
C VAL A 101 24.97 -13.93 1.15
N ASP A 102 23.75 -14.42 1.41
CA ASP A 102 23.40 -15.84 1.35
C ASP A 102 22.52 -16.16 0.12
N TYR A 103 22.93 -15.72 -1.08
CA TYR A 103 22.12 -15.90 -2.30
C TYR A 103 21.68 -17.36 -2.56
N LYS A 104 22.44 -18.35 -2.08
CA LYS A 104 22.11 -19.78 -2.20
C LYS A 104 20.81 -20.14 -1.48
N LYS A 105 20.50 -19.50 -0.34
CA LYS A 105 19.25 -19.73 0.39
C LYS A 105 18.02 -19.26 -0.38
N LEU A 106 18.20 -18.28 -1.26
CA LEU A 106 17.12 -17.73 -2.09
C LEU A 106 16.80 -18.62 -3.31
N GLN A 107 17.72 -19.49 -3.74
CA GLN A 107 17.58 -20.21 -5.00
C GLN A 107 16.35 -21.13 -5.01
N GLY A 108 16.23 -22.02 -4.02
CA GLY A 108 15.09 -22.94 -3.93
C GLY A 108 13.74 -22.21 -3.89
N PRO A 109 13.51 -21.30 -2.93
CA PRO A 109 12.25 -20.54 -2.86
C PRO A 109 11.97 -19.70 -4.12
N ARG A 110 13.00 -19.11 -4.75
CA ARG A 110 12.81 -18.36 -5.99
C ARG A 110 12.36 -19.26 -7.13
N ASP A 111 12.98 -20.42 -7.28
CA ASP A 111 12.64 -21.34 -8.36
C ASP A 111 11.21 -21.89 -8.17
N GLU A 112 10.78 -22.14 -6.93
CA GLU A 112 9.38 -22.46 -6.60
C GLU A 112 8.40 -21.32 -6.96
N PHE A 113 8.74 -20.06 -6.63
CA PHE A 113 7.91 -18.92 -7.03
C PHE A 113 7.89 -18.69 -8.54
N ILE A 114 8.98 -18.98 -9.26
CA ILE A 114 8.98 -18.95 -10.73
C ILE A 114 7.96 -19.96 -11.26
N GLU A 115 7.97 -21.20 -10.78
CA GLU A 115 7.01 -22.23 -11.19
C GLU A 115 5.56 -21.80 -10.93
N ARG A 116 5.29 -21.19 -9.78
CA ARG A 116 3.96 -20.67 -9.41
C ARG A 116 3.52 -19.47 -10.25
N LEU A 117 4.46 -18.65 -10.73
CA LEU A 117 4.15 -17.47 -11.55
C LEU A 117 4.07 -17.79 -13.05
N SER A 118 4.77 -18.82 -13.52
CA SER A 118 4.75 -19.30 -14.90
C SER A 118 3.56 -20.22 -15.15
N LEU A 119 2.34 -19.68 -15.02
CA LEU A 119 1.10 -20.45 -15.04
C LEU A 119 0.68 -20.95 -16.43
N THR A 120 1.18 -20.34 -17.50
CA THR A 120 0.84 -20.69 -18.87
C THR A 120 2.06 -21.12 -19.66
N SER A 121 1.85 -21.89 -20.72
CA SER A 121 2.93 -22.34 -21.61
C SER A 121 3.70 -21.17 -22.22
N ASP A 122 3.01 -20.08 -22.60
CA ASP A 122 3.65 -18.86 -23.11
C ASP A 122 4.54 -18.19 -22.05
N LEU A 123 4.08 -18.07 -20.80
CA LEU A 123 4.89 -17.51 -19.72
C LEU A 123 6.13 -18.36 -19.43
N LYS A 124 6.00 -19.70 -19.47
CA LYS A 124 7.13 -20.62 -19.31
C LYS A 124 8.15 -20.45 -20.42
N LYS A 125 7.68 -20.40 -21.67
CA LYS A 125 8.51 -20.24 -22.85
C LYS A 125 9.27 -18.92 -22.81
N ASP A 126 8.58 -17.80 -22.64
CA ASP A 126 9.21 -16.48 -22.65
C ASP A 126 10.14 -16.26 -21.44
N HIS A 127 9.82 -16.87 -20.29
CA HIS A 127 10.74 -16.89 -19.15
C HIS A 127 12.00 -17.71 -19.45
N GLU A 128 11.89 -18.86 -20.11
CA GLU A 128 13.04 -19.66 -20.50
C GLU A 128 13.90 -18.94 -21.53
N GLU A 129 13.31 -18.24 -22.50
CA GLU A 129 14.03 -17.36 -23.43
C GLU A 129 14.79 -16.25 -22.69
N ASN A 130 14.20 -15.65 -21.66
CA ASN A 130 14.88 -14.72 -20.76
C ASN A 130 16.07 -15.36 -20.03
N ARG A 131 15.89 -16.57 -19.50
CA ARG A 131 16.94 -17.30 -18.78
C ARG A 131 18.11 -17.63 -19.70
N VAL A 132 17.83 -18.17 -20.89
CA VAL A 132 18.84 -18.50 -21.91
C VAL A 132 19.54 -17.25 -22.41
N GLY A 133 18.80 -16.19 -22.71
CA GLY A 133 19.34 -14.89 -23.11
C GLY A 133 20.30 -14.33 -22.07
N PHE A 134 19.92 -14.39 -20.80
CA PHE A 134 20.75 -13.86 -19.71
C PHE A 134 22.02 -14.69 -19.50
N LEU A 135 21.92 -16.01 -19.59
CA LEU A 135 23.08 -16.90 -19.46
C LEU A 135 24.11 -16.67 -20.58
N LYS A 136 23.64 -16.51 -21.84
CA LYS A 136 24.51 -16.35 -23.01
C LYS A 136 25.05 -14.92 -23.13
N ASN A 137 24.17 -13.92 -23.00
CA ASN A 137 24.44 -12.55 -23.46
C ASN A 137 24.28 -11.50 -22.35
N LYS A 138 23.89 -11.89 -21.13
CA LYS A 138 23.51 -10.96 -20.04
C LYS A 138 22.35 -10.03 -20.40
N THR A 139 21.49 -10.44 -21.34
CA THR A 139 20.30 -9.70 -21.77
C THR A 139 19.04 -10.52 -21.57
N THR A 140 17.90 -9.86 -21.40
CA THR A 140 16.59 -10.50 -21.26
C THR A 140 15.70 -10.05 -22.43
N PRO A 141 15.49 -10.92 -23.46
CA PRO A 141 14.72 -10.55 -24.65
C PRO A 141 13.32 -10.01 -24.34
N HIS A 142 12.69 -10.53 -23.28
CA HIS A 142 11.41 -10.06 -22.76
C HIS A 142 11.66 -9.34 -21.42
N SER A 143 12.33 -8.19 -21.48
CA SER A 143 12.83 -7.47 -20.30
C SER A 143 11.75 -7.12 -19.28
N TYR A 144 10.60 -6.64 -19.74
CA TYR A 144 9.47 -6.29 -18.88
C TYR A 144 8.87 -7.51 -18.15
N LEU A 145 8.72 -8.64 -18.87
CA LEU A 145 8.33 -9.91 -18.28
C LEU A 145 9.38 -10.38 -17.27
N SER A 146 10.67 -10.30 -17.61
CA SER A 146 11.74 -10.68 -16.69
C SER A 146 11.72 -9.85 -15.41
N GLN A 147 11.51 -8.53 -15.51
CA GLN A 147 11.44 -7.65 -14.36
C GLN A 147 10.22 -7.95 -13.49
N THR A 148 9.09 -8.32 -14.09
CA THR A 148 7.84 -8.61 -13.39
C THR A 148 7.84 -10.01 -12.78
N LEU A 149 8.10 -11.05 -13.57
CA LEU A 149 8.07 -12.45 -13.17
C LEU A 149 9.35 -12.85 -12.43
N TRP A 150 10.51 -12.79 -13.08
CA TRP A 150 11.76 -13.28 -12.50
C TRP A 150 12.21 -12.40 -11.32
N GLY A 151 12.14 -11.08 -11.49
CA GLY A 151 12.36 -10.13 -10.42
C GLY A 151 11.35 -10.27 -9.29
N GLY A 152 10.07 -10.49 -9.61
CA GLY A 152 9.01 -10.70 -8.62
C GLY A 152 9.21 -11.96 -7.78
N ALA A 153 9.54 -13.08 -8.42
CA ALA A 153 9.91 -14.32 -7.74
C ALA A 153 11.11 -14.13 -6.78
N GLY A 154 12.10 -13.34 -7.21
CA GLY A 154 13.25 -12.98 -6.36
C GLY A 154 12.84 -12.20 -5.11
N MET A 155 11.90 -11.26 -5.22
CA MET A 155 11.39 -10.53 -4.06
C MET A 155 10.52 -11.38 -3.14
N LEU A 156 9.67 -12.25 -3.70
CA LEU A 156 8.89 -13.20 -2.91
C LEU A 156 9.80 -14.15 -2.14
N ALA A 157 10.86 -14.66 -2.78
CA ALA A 157 11.87 -15.49 -2.14
C ALA A 157 12.57 -14.77 -0.99
N ARG A 158 12.90 -13.48 -1.15
CA ARG A 158 13.46 -12.66 -0.05
C ARG A 158 12.47 -12.52 1.10
N GLY A 159 11.20 -12.21 0.82
CA GLY A 159 10.16 -12.12 1.84
C GLY A 159 10.01 -13.42 2.63
N PHE A 160 10.04 -14.56 1.93
CA PHE A 160 9.99 -15.89 2.53
C PHE A 160 11.23 -16.20 3.39
N VAL A 161 12.43 -16.10 2.83
CA VAL A 161 13.68 -16.51 3.51
C VAL A 161 14.03 -15.62 4.70
N TYR A 162 13.74 -14.32 4.60
CA TYR A 162 14.04 -13.36 5.66
C TYR A 162 12.86 -13.11 6.60
N GLU A 163 11.74 -13.82 6.39
CA GLU A 163 10.51 -13.73 7.18
C GLU A 163 10.05 -12.27 7.34
N LYS A 164 10.01 -11.56 6.21
CA LYS A 164 9.58 -10.16 6.14
C LYS A 164 8.37 -10.01 5.24
N GLY A 165 7.51 -9.07 5.60
CA GLY A 165 6.49 -8.57 4.68
C GLY A 165 7.13 -8.02 3.42
N TYR A 166 6.35 -7.94 2.34
CA TYR A 166 6.80 -7.40 1.06
C TYR A 166 5.73 -6.46 0.52
N THR A 167 6.13 -5.21 0.30
CA THR A 167 5.33 -4.22 -0.44
C THR A 167 5.75 -4.28 -1.91
N PRO A 168 5.00 -4.99 -2.77
CA PRO A 168 5.36 -5.15 -4.17
C PRO A 168 5.19 -3.86 -4.95
N HIS A 169 6.02 -3.68 -5.99
CA HIS A 169 5.71 -2.73 -7.05
C HIS A 169 4.29 -3.00 -7.63
N PRO A 170 3.47 -1.98 -7.94
CA PRO A 170 2.07 -2.18 -8.33
C PRO A 170 1.86 -3.13 -9.52
N VAL A 171 2.77 -3.13 -10.50
CA VAL A 171 2.75 -4.10 -11.62
C VAL A 171 2.85 -5.54 -11.12
N ARG A 172 3.77 -5.80 -10.19
CA ARG A 172 3.96 -7.12 -9.60
C ARG A 172 2.80 -7.50 -8.68
N LYS A 173 2.29 -6.53 -7.91
CA LYS A 173 1.11 -6.70 -7.05
C LYS A 173 -0.05 -7.30 -7.85
N ARG A 174 -0.38 -6.69 -9.00
CA ARG A 174 -1.45 -7.18 -9.87
C ARG A 174 -1.11 -8.52 -10.50
N PHE A 175 0.13 -8.71 -10.97
CA PHE A 175 0.55 -10.00 -11.52
C PHE A 175 0.45 -11.15 -10.50
N PHE A 176 0.80 -10.91 -9.23
CA PHE A 176 0.66 -11.89 -8.16
C PHE A 176 -0.80 -12.20 -7.89
N THR A 177 -1.68 -11.20 -7.89
CA THR A 177 -3.13 -11.40 -7.78
C THR A 177 -3.67 -12.26 -8.92
N GLU A 178 -3.32 -11.95 -10.17
CA GLU A 178 -3.68 -12.76 -11.36
C GLU A 178 -3.15 -14.19 -11.25
N ALA A 179 -1.96 -14.35 -10.68
CA ALA A 179 -1.35 -15.65 -10.45
C ALA A 179 -1.94 -16.42 -9.24
N GLY A 180 -2.81 -15.79 -8.44
CA GLY A 180 -3.35 -16.37 -7.21
C GLY A 180 -2.31 -16.47 -6.07
N ILE A 181 -1.22 -15.72 -6.15
CA ILE A 181 -0.26 -15.59 -5.06
C ILE A 181 -0.80 -14.60 -4.03
N LEU A 182 -1.21 -15.13 -2.89
CA LEU A 182 -1.55 -14.33 -1.72
C LEU A 182 -0.25 -13.94 -1.00
N LEU A 183 0.02 -12.64 -0.93
CA LEU A 183 1.05 -12.11 -0.04
C LEU A 183 0.64 -12.40 1.40
N SER A 184 1.62 -12.68 2.28
CA SER A 184 1.35 -13.23 3.62
C SER A 184 0.25 -12.46 4.37
N ASN A 185 -0.76 -13.20 4.81
CA ASN A 185 -1.86 -12.70 5.65
C ASN A 185 -1.40 -12.35 7.08
N GLU A 186 -0.10 -12.47 7.38
CA GLU A 186 0.48 -12.23 8.71
C GLU A 186 1.18 -10.87 8.79
N ASP A 187 0.69 -9.88 8.06
CA ASP A 187 1.20 -8.51 8.09
C ASP A 187 0.22 -7.59 8.84
N SER A 188 0.68 -6.99 9.94
CA SER A 188 -0.19 -6.14 10.77
C SER A 188 -0.56 -4.80 10.12
N VAL A 189 0.31 -4.19 9.29
CA VAL A 189 -0.05 -2.96 8.55
C VAL A 189 -1.11 -3.30 7.51
N LEU A 190 -0.92 -4.38 6.76
CA LEU A 190 -1.85 -4.80 5.72
C LEU A 190 -3.24 -5.06 6.32
N LYS A 191 -3.30 -5.83 7.42
CA LYS A 191 -4.57 -6.09 8.13
C LYS A 191 -5.25 -4.80 8.61
N LEU A 192 -4.50 -3.82 9.11
CA LEU A 192 -5.06 -2.54 9.52
C LEU A 192 -5.61 -1.77 8.30
N ASN A 193 -4.85 -1.70 7.22
CA ASN A 193 -5.26 -1.00 6.00
C ASN A 193 -6.50 -1.64 5.37
N ASP A 194 -6.59 -2.96 5.34
CA ASP A 194 -7.77 -3.69 4.85
C ASP A 194 -9.00 -3.35 5.72
N PHE A 195 -8.87 -3.43 7.04
CA PHE A 195 -9.92 -3.06 7.99
C PHE A 195 -10.39 -1.61 7.81
N VAL A 196 -9.45 -0.66 7.69
CA VAL A 196 -9.76 0.75 7.48
C VAL A 196 -10.47 0.96 6.13
N SER A 197 -9.99 0.30 5.07
CA SER A 197 -10.58 0.40 3.73
C SER A 197 -12.00 -0.17 3.69
N GLU A 198 -12.23 -1.33 4.31
CA GLU A 198 -13.55 -1.95 4.44
C GLU A 198 -14.55 -1.03 5.16
N LYS A 199 -14.14 -0.43 6.27
CA LYS A 199 -15.00 0.48 7.04
C LYS A 199 -15.27 1.79 6.31
N ARG A 200 -14.27 2.35 5.62
CA ARG A 200 -14.46 3.53 4.74
C ARG A 200 -15.43 3.24 3.60
N ALA A 201 -15.31 2.07 2.96
CA ALA A 201 -16.20 1.65 1.89
C ALA A 201 -17.64 1.47 2.39
N SER A 202 -17.80 0.91 3.59
CA SER A 202 -19.11 0.74 4.24
C SER A 202 -19.79 2.10 4.49
N ILE A 203 -19.08 3.07 5.08
CA ILE A 203 -19.57 4.46 5.29
C ILE A 203 -19.96 5.11 3.96
N SER A 204 -19.09 4.97 2.96
CA SER A 204 -19.28 5.54 1.62
C SER A 204 -20.55 5.00 0.94
N SER A 205 -20.83 3.70 1.09
CA SER A 205 -21.99 3.05 0.48
C SER A 205 -23.32 3.57 1.06
N LEU A 206 -23.38 3.87 2.36
CA LEU A 206 -24.58 4.39 3.01
C LEU A 206 -24.92 5.80 2.53
N HIS A 207 -23.94 6.70 2.45
CA HIS A 207 -24.16 8.06 1.97
C HIS A 207 -24.61 8.11 0.50
N SER A 208 -24.19 7.16 -0.33
CA SER A 208 -24.63 7.07 -1.74
C SER A 208 -26.11 6.69 -1.91
N SER A 209 -26.75 6.11 -0.88
CA SER A 209 -28.16 5.72 -0.94
C SER A 209 -29.13 6.85 -0.57
N SER A 210 -28.65 7.95 0.04
CA SER A 210 -29.49 8.99 0.64
C SER A 210 -29.37 10.38 0.00
N SER A 211 -28.49 10.60 -0.97
CA SER A 211 -28.29 11.92 -1.57
C SER A 211 -27.73 11.86 -3.00
N GLU A 212 -28.38 12.54 -3.94
CA GLU A 212 -28.01 12.67 -5.37
C GLU A 212 -26.69 13.44 -5.63
N LEU A 213 -25.93 13.80 -4.60
CA LEU A 213 -24.66 14.51 -4.75
C LEU A 213 -23.50 13.51 -4.75
N TYR A 214 -23.13 13.06 -5.95
CA TYR A 214 -21.92 12.29 -6.21
C TYR A 214 -20.66 13.08 -5.80
N ALA A 215 -20.21 12.92 -4.56
CA ALA A 215 -18.79 12.93 -4.27
C ALA A 215 -18.25 11.57 -4.74
N LEU A 216 -17.55 11.54 -5.87
CA LEU A 216 -16.77 10.37 -6.28
C LEU A 216 -15.82 10.01 -5.12
N ASN A 217 -16.19 8.98 -4.36
CA ASN A 217 -15.38 8.50 -3.25
C ASN A 217 -14.10 7.92 -3.83
N VAL A 218 -12.99 8.60 -3.56
CA VAL A 218 -11.69 8.18 -4.04
C VAL A 218 -11.21 7.03 -3.16
N ASN A 219 -10.97 5.87 -3.76
CA ASN A 219 -10.43 4.66 -3.16
C ASN A 219 -8.91 4.81 -2.95
N MET A 220 -8.53 5.67 -2.01
CA MET A 220 -7.16 5.89 -1.56
C MET A 220 -7.03 5.56 -0.07
N LEU A 221 -5.85 5.10 0.33
CA LEU A 221 -5.52 4.97 1.74
C LEU A 221 -5.53 6.36 2.42
N PRO A 222 -5.99 6.45 3.68
CA PRO A 222 -6.17 7.75 4.35
C PRO A 222 -4.86 8.47 4.66
N LEU A 223 -3.75 7.75 4.82
CA LEU A 223 -2.45 8.35 5.13
C LEU A 223 -1.86 9.13 3.94
N PRO A 224 -1.82 8.60 2.71
CA PRO A 224 -1.53 9.40 1.52
C PRO A 224 -2.38 10.66 1.40
N ILE A 225 -3.68 10.58 1.67
CA ILE A 225 -4.58 11.76 1.66
C ILE A 225 -4.10 12.80 2.67
N ARG A 226 -3.82 12.39 3.91
CA ARG A 226 -3.33 13.27 4.97
C ARG A 226 -2.03 13.96 4.57
N VAL A 227 -1.08 13.23 4.01
CA VAL A 227 0.17 13.78 3.49
C VAL A 227 -0.09 14.81 2.40
N ILE A 228 -0.97 14.51 1.43
CA ILE A 228 -1.33 15.44 0.37
C ILE A 228 -1.96 16.72 0.94
N GLN A 229 -2.83 16.60 1.94
CA GLN A 229 -3.50 17.73 2.58
C GLN A 229 -2.52 18.67 3.28
N GLU A 230 -1.51 18.12 3.95
CA GLU A 230 -0.50 18.88 4.71
C GLU A 230 0.69 19.34 3.85
N SER A 231 0.89 18.74 2.67
CA SER A 231 1.94 19.14 1.72
C SER A 231 1.59 20.40 0.92
N ASN A 232 2.60 21.18 0.56
CA ASN A 232 2.45 22.34 -0.33
C ASN A 232 2.97 22.08 -1.76
N SER A 233 3.78 21.03 -1.93
CA SER A 233 4.34 20.64 -3.22
C SER A 233 4.65 19.13 -3.26
N ALA A 234 4.98 18.61 -4.45
CA ALA A 234 5.42 17.22 -4.62
C ALA A 234 6.70 16.90 -3.82
N LYS A 235 7.59 17.89 -3.66
CA LYS A 235 8.86 17.71 -2.94
C LYS A 235 8.67 17.56 -1.44
N ASP A 236 7.54 18.01 -0.90
CA ASP A 236 7.23 17.95 0.53
C ASP A 236 6.66 16.58 0.94
N LEU A 237 6.18 15.78 0.00
CA LEU A 237 5.41 14.55 0.28
C LEU A 237 6.16 13.56 1.19
N ILE A 238 7.45 13.32 0.93
CA ILE A 238 8.26 12.40 1.77
C ILE A 238 8.56 13.00 3.13
N LYS A 239 8.83 14.31 3.18
CA LYS A 239 9.10 15.03 4.43
C LYS A 239 7.88 15.02 5.35
N VAL A 240 6.71 15.37 4.83
CA VAL A 240 5.44 15.35 5.57
C VAL A 240 5.11 13.93 6.03
N ALA A 241 5.39 12.90 5.21
CA ALA A 241 5.24 11.52 5.66
C ALA A 241 6.15 11.17 6.87
N LEU A 242 7.38 11.69 6.92
CA LEU A 242 8.28 11.52 8.06
C LEU A 242 7.81 12.30 9.30
N GLU A 243 7.21 13.47 9.12
CA GLU A 243 6.59 14.23 10.22
C GLU A 243 5.40 13.45 10.81
N LEU A 244 4.48 12.97 9.96
CA LEU A 244 3.36 12.13 10.38
C LEU A 244 3.81 10.81 11.01
N ARG A 245 4.91 10.20 10.57
CA ARG A 245 5.50 9.02 11.23
C ARG A 245 5.73 9.26 12.73
N GLY A 246 6.12 10.47 13.12
CA GLY A 246 6.27 10.88 14.52
C GLY A 246 4.92 10.95 15.24
N GLU A 247 3.90 11.54 14.62
CA GLU A 247 2.54 11.62 15.18
C GLU A 247 1.90 10.23 15.38
N TYR A 248 2.19 9.30 14.48
CA TYR A 248 1.66 7.93 14.49
C TYR A 248 2.57 6.94 15.25
N GLN A 249 3.52 7.40 16.06
CA GLN A 249 4.42 6.53 16.84
C GLN A 249 3.66 5.50 17.69
N GLU A 250 2.63 5.93 18.43
CA GLU A 250 1.84 5.03 19.29
C GLU A 250 1.17 3.92 18.46
N LEU A 251 0.62 4.26 17.28
CA LEU A 251 0.03 3.30 16.37
C LEU A 251 1.06 2.31 15.82
N ARG A 252 2.25 2.79 15.47
CA ARG A 252 3.37 1.96 15.00
C ARG A 252 3.83 0.97 16.07
N ASP A 253 4.00 1.44 17.30
CA ASP A 253 4.40 0.57 18.42
C ASP A 253 3.35 -0.51 18.69
N TRP A 254 2.07 -0.15 18.62
CA TRP A 254 0.97 -1.11 18.72
C TRP A 254 0.96 -2.12 17.57
N LEU A 255 1.17 -1.66 16.33
CA LEU A 255 1.25 -2.53 15.16
C LEU A 255 2.46 -3.47 15.19
N ASN A 256 3.57 -3.04 15.78
CA ASN A 256 4.75 -3.87 15.99
C ASN A 256 4.47 -4.98 17.02
N CYS A 257 3.81 -4.65 18.13
CA CYS A 257 3.34 -5.65 19.10
C CYS A 257 2.35 -6.64 18.45
N TYR A 258 1.50 -6.14 17.55
CA TYR A 258 0.59 -7.00 16.79
C TYR A 258 1.37 -7.94 15.86
N GLN A 259 2.38 -7.43 15.16
CA GLN A 259 3.22 -8.22 14.27
C GLN A 259 3.94 -9.34 15.02
N ILE A 260 4.53 -9.04 16.19
CA ILE A 260 5.16 -10.05 17.07
C ILE A 260 4.14 -11.13 17.44
N SER A 261 2.93 -10.73 17.82
CA SER A 261 1.87 -11.69 18.19
C SER A 261 1.42 -12.56 17.01
N LEU A 262 1.43 -12.02 15.78
CA LEU A 262 1.16 -12.78 14.56
C LEU A 262 2.21 -13.87 14.36
N SER A 263 3.50 -13.49 14.41
CA SER A 263 4.67 -14.36 14.24
C SER A 263 4.80 -15.43 15.33
N ASP A 264 4.58 -15.08 16.59
CA ASP A 264 4.77 -16.01 17.72
C ASP A 264 3.59 -16.99 17.90
N GLY A 265 2.51 -16.83 17.12
CA GLY A 265 1.34 -17.70 17.21
C GLY A 265 0.51 -17.56 18.50
N SER A 266 0.84 -16.61 19.40
CA SER A 266 0.16 -16.42 20.69
C SER A 266 -1.32 -16.04 20.51
N TYR A 267 -2.22 -17.00 20.72
CA TYR A 267 -3.67 -16.78 20.58
C TYR A 267 -4.21 -15.71 21.56
N LYS A 268 -3.68 -15.67 22.78
CA LYS A 268 -4.12 -14.71 23.81
C LYS A 268 -3.78 -13.27 23.45
N ASP A 269 -2.64 -13.05 22.79
CA ASP A 269 -2.24 -11.70 22.39
C ASP A 269 -2.94 -11.28 21.10
N LYS A 270 -3.09 -12.18 20.11
CA LYS A 270 -3.92 -11.94 18.91
C LYS A 270 -5.34 -11.47 19.29
N ALA A 271 -5.96 -12.11 20.29
CA ALA A 271 -7.29 -11.73 20.76
C ALA A 271 -7.38 -10.30 21.33
N LYS A 272 -6.29 -9.75 21.91
CA LYS A 272 -6.26 -8.36 22.40
C LYS A 272 -6.33 -7.36 21.25
N PHE A 273 -5.57 -7.60 20.18
CA PHE A 273 -5.59 -6.77 18.97
C PHE A 273 -6.96 -6.83 18.28
N SER A 274 -7.51 -8.03 18.11
CA SER A 274 -8.85 -8.21 17.55
C SER A 274 -9.95 -7.53 18.36
N LYS A 275 -9.86 -7.51 19.71
CA LYS A 275 -10.81 -6.78 20.56
C LYS A 275 -10.79 -5.27 20.32
N ILE A 276 -9.62 -4.68 20.08
CA ILE A 276 -9.52 -3.24 19.78
C ILE A 276 -10.18 -2.94 18.43
N LEU A 277 -9.85 -3.72 17.39
CA LEU A 277 -10.47 -3.56 16.06
C LEU A 277 -11.99 -3.79 16.09
N HIS A 278 -12.46 -4.78 16.86
CA HIS A 278 -13.89 -5.03 17.05
C HIS A 278 -14.59 -3.86 17.76
N SER A 279 -13.96 -3.29 18.80
CA SER A 279 -14.47 -2.11 19.50
C SER A 279 -14.56 -0.88 18.59
N ILE A 280 -13.60 -0.71 17.69
CA ILE A 280 -13.62 0.33 16.64
C ILE A 280 -14.74 0.04 15.63
N SER A 281 -14.90 -1.21 15.18
CA SER A 281 -15.97 -1.61 14.28
C SER A 281 -17.34 -1.25 14.86
N GLN A 282 -17.62 -1.67 16.10
CA GLN A 282 -18.90 -1.38 16.77
C GLN A 282 -19.18 0.13 16.87
N TYR A 283 -18.13 0.93 17.07
CA TYR A 283 -18.25 2.38 17.11
C TYR A 283 -18.54 3.01 15.74
N VAL A 284 -17.88 2.54 14.68
CA VAL A 284 -18.17 2.97 13.31
C VAL A 284 -19.58 2.55 12.91
N ASP A 285 -19.98 1.33 13.23
CA ASP A 285 -21.32 0.81 12.94
C ASP A 285 -22.41 1.62 13.69
N SER A 286 -22.14 2.10 14.92
CA SER A 286 -23.06 2.98 15.65
C SER A 286 -23.16 4.40 15.07
N ILE A 287 -22.07 4.95 14.52
CA ILE A 287 -22.08 6.21 13.75
C ILE A 287 -22.97 6.07 12.51
N MET A 288 -22.87 4.93 11.83
CA MET A 288 -23.62 4.65 10.60
C MET A 288 -25.13 4.40 10.84
N GLY A 289 -25.57 4.33 12.10
CA GLY A 289 -26.98 4.06 12.42
C GLY A 289 -27.42 2.62 12.14
N THR A 290 -26.48 1.68 11.99
CA THR A 290 -26.79 0.24 11.80
C THR A 290 -27.12 -0.48 13.12
N VAL A 291 -27.30 0.28 14.21
CA VAL A 291 -27.69 -0.21 15.55
C VAL A 291 -29.16 0.16 15.79
N ASP A 292 -29.89 -0.75 16.45
CA ASP A 292 -31.33 -0.74 16.76
C ASP A 292 -31.97 0.67 16.81
N THR A 293 -33.03 0.87 16.02
CA THR A 293 -33.64 2.19 15.73
C THR A 293 -34.14 2.94 16.97
N ASN A 294 -34.36 2.22 18.06
CA ASN A 294 -34.85 2.71 19.36
C ASN A 294 -33.75 3.14 20.35
N ALA A 295 -32.46 3.14 19.98
CA ALA A 295 -31.38 3.53 20.88
C ALA A 295 -31.26 5.07 21.08
N PRO A 296 -30.92 5.55 22.29
CA PRO A 296 -30.75 6.98 22.58
C PRO A 296 -29.62 7.62 21.76
N THR A 297 -29.83 8.86 21.32
CA THR A 297 -28.88 9.60 20.47
C THR A 297 -27.99 10.54 21.31
N PHE A 298 -26.67 10.49 21.10
CA PHE A 298 -25.64 11.27 21.79
C PHE A 298 -24.80 12.04 20.78
N THR A 299 -24.46 13.31 21.05
CA THR A 299 -23.56 14.06 20.15
C THR A 299 -22.11 13.93 20.63
N ALA A 300 -21.21 13.44 19.77
CA ALA A 300 -19.78 13.38 20.03
C ALA A 300 -19.00 14.21 19.00
N GLY A 301 -17.97 14.91 19.46
CA GLY A 301 -17.03 15.64 18.61
C GLY A 301 -15.77 14.82 18.34
N ILE A 302 -15.37 14.70 17.06
CA ILE A 302 -14.03 14.22 16.66
C ILE A 302 -13.39 15.33 15.83
N GLY A 303 -12.46 16.08 16.42
CA GLY A 303 -11.85 17.25 15.77
C GLY A 303 -12.91 18.30 15.44
N VAL A 304 -13.05 18.67 14.16
CA VAL A 304 -14.00 19.69 13.67
C VAL A 304 -15.40 19.10 13.36
N LEU A 305 -15.56 17.77 13.39
CA LEU A 305 -16.81 17.08 13.09
C LEU A 305 -17.64 16.85 14.36
N LYS A 306 -18.91 17.28 14.33
CA LYS A 306 -19.93 16.93 15.32
C LYS A 306 -20.81 15.82 14.74
N ILE A 307 -20.87 14.68 15.42
CA ILE A 307 -21.61 13.50 14.96
C ILE A 307 -22.66 13.11 16.01
N ALA A 308 -23.88 12.83 15.57
CA ALA A 308 -24.93 12.24 16.39
C ALA A 308 -24.82 10.69 16.34
N LEU A 309 -24.62 10.06 17.49
CA LEU A 309 -24.38 8.64 17.71
C LEU A 309 -25.60 8.00 18.35
N LYS A 310 -26.05 6.83 17.90
CA LYS A 310 -27.08 6.06 18.62
C LYS A 310 -26.44 4.95 19.48
N GLY A 311 -26.68 4.98 20.79
CA GLY A 311 -26.29 3.93 21.74
C GLY A 311 -24.83 3.91 22.22
N GLN A 312 -24.61 3.20 23.35
CA GLN A 312 -23.36 2.83 24.06
C GLN A 312 -22.32 3.95 24.42
N PRO A 313 -22.52 4.70 25.52
CA PRO A 313 -21.64 5.82 25.92
C PRO A 313 -20.21 5.40 26.33
N ILE A 314 -20.02 4.20 26.91
CA ILE A 314 -18.70 3.73 27.36
C ILE A 314 -17.77 3.43 26.17
N ASN A 315 -18.31 2.77 25.14
CA ASN A 315 -17.56 2.50 23.91
C ASN A 315 -17.21 3.81 23.20
N THR A 316 -18.11 4.79 23.17
CA THR A 316 -17.88 6.12 22.62
C THR A 316 -16.70 6.85 23.28
N LEU A 317 -16.63 6.86 24.62
CA LEU A 317 -15.53 7.50 25.35
C LEU A 317 -14.19 6.80 25.12
N SER A 318 -14.18 5.46 25.14
CA SER A 318 -12.95 4.69 24.92
C SER A 318 -12.37 4.87 23.51
N ASN A 319 -13.22 5.14 22.52
CA ASN A 319 -12.84 5.32 21.12
C ASN A 319 -12.28 6.71 20.79
N GLN A 320 -12.26 7.64 21.77
CA GLN A 320 -11.71 9.00 21.62
C GLN A 320 -10.22 9.11 21.97
N PHE A 321 -9.60 8.07 22.54
CA PHE A 321 -8.21 8.12 23.02
C PHE A 321 -7.29 7.05 22.39
N GLY A 322 -5.99 7.34 22.37
CA GLY A 322 -4.91 6.45 21.93
C GLY A 322 -5.12 5.85 20.53
N ILE A 323 -4.73 4.59 20.37
CA ILE A 323 -4.86 3.79 19.13
C ILE A 323 -6.25 3.88 18.49
N ARG A 324 -7.32 3.78 19.29
CA ARG A 324 -8.69 3.82 18.77
C ARG A 324 -8.98 5.15 18.10
N SER A 325 -8.59 6.25 18.74
CA SER A 325 -8.73 7.60 18.19
C SER A 325 -7.96 7.75 16.87
N MET A 326 -6.72 7.27 16.81
CA MET A 326 -5.90 7.32 15.60
C MET A 326 -6.54 6.54 14.45
N VAL A 327 -6.99 5.31 14.69
CA VAL A 327 -7.65 4.49 13.66
C VAL A 327 -9.02 5.06 13.27
N ASN A 328 -9.81 5.56 14.22
CA ASN A 328 -11.07 6.24 13.92
C ASN A 328 -10.86 7.47 13.04
N LYS A 329 -9.81 8.27 13.28
CA LYS A 329 -9.46 9.39 12.40
C LYS A 329 -9.12 8.91 10.98
N LEU A 330 -8.45 7.77 10.83
CA LEU A 330 -8.16 7.18 9.51
C LEU A 330 -9.43 6.68 8.82
N ILE A 331 -10.41 6.16 9.55
CA ILE A 331 -11.69 5.70 8.98
C ILE A 331 -12.59 6.88 8.61
N LEU A 332 -12.67 7.89 9.47
CA LEU A 332 -13.61 9.00 9.34
C LEU A 332 -13.05 10.20 8.58
N SER A 333 -11.77 10.22 8.24
CA SER A 333 -11.20 11.31 7.43
C SER A 333 -11.90 11.38 6.08
N GLN A 334 -12.39 12.56 5.72
CA GLN A 334 -13.01 12.77 4.41
C GLN A 334 -11.97 12.54 3.31
N SER A 335 -12.26 11.62 2.38
CA SER A 335 -11.51 11.45 1.14
C SER A 335 -12.29 12.09 0.02
N GLY A 336 -11.74 13.15 -0.59
CA GLY A 336 -12.39 13.84 -1.69
C GLY A 336 -11.63 13.71 -3.00
N THR A 337 -12.36 13.87 -4.11
CA THR A 337 -11.76 14.15 -5.43
C THR A 337 -10.88 15.42 -5.39
N SER A 338 -11.08 16.30 -4.40
CA SER A 338 -10.24 17.48 -4.16
C SER A 338 -8.80 17.13 -3.82
N ASP A 339 -8.56 16.08 -3.01
CA ASP A 339 -7.22 15.72 -2.56
C ASP A 339 -6.39 15.16 -3.72
N ILE A 340 -6.98 14.25 -4.50
CA ILE A 340 -6.31 13.73 -5.70
C ILE A 340 -6.10 14.83 -6.75
N LYS A 341 -7.01 15.81 -6.87
CA LYS A 341 -6.81 16.99 -7.73
C LYS A 341 -5.67 17.87 -7.22
N LYS A 342 -5.53 18.07 -5.91
CA LYS A 342 -4.41 18.79 -5.30
C LYS A 342 -3.09 18.07 -5.59
N TYR A 343 -3.05 16.75 -5.41
CA TYR A 343 -1.91 15.92 -5.77
C TYR A 343 -1.49 16.10 -7.23
N LEU A 344 -2.45 16.02 -8.16
CA LEU A 344 -2.17 16.23 -9.59
C LEU A 344 -1.72 17.67 -9.90
N ASP A 345 -2.20 18.66 -9.14
CA ASP A 345 -1.80 20.06 -9.26
C ASP A 345 -0.32 20.27 -8.90
N PHE A 346 0.21 19.52 -7.93
CA PHE A 346 1.65 19.55 -7.60
C PHE A 346 2.55 19.22 -8.79
N PHE A 347 2.02 18.49 -9.78
CA PHE A 347 2.74 18.11 -10.99
C PHE A 347 2.24 18.87 -12.24
N GLY A 348 1.30 19.81 -12.11
CA GLY A 348 0.72 20.54 -13.24
C GLY A 348 -0.27 19.72 -14.10
N HIS A 349 -0.76 18.60 -13.59
CA HIS A 349 -1.62 17.65 -14.34
C HIS A 349 -3.09 17.66 -13.96
N ARG A 350 -3.52 18.60 -13.10
CA ARG A 350 -4.89 18.67 -12.54
C ARG A 350 -6.00 18.55 -13.59
N ASN A 351 -5.84 19.18 -14.75
CA ASN A 351 -6.82 19.20 -15.84
C ASN A 351 -6.34 18.48 -17.11
N SER A 352 -5.28 17.68 -17.01
CA SER A 352 -4.74 16.93 -18.15
C SER A 352 -5.50 15.63 -18.39
N VAL A 353 -5.44 15.08 -19.61
CA VAL A 353 -6.03 13.77 -19.94
C VAL A 353 -5.43 12.66 -19.05
N VAL A 354 -4.11 12.73 -18.79
CA VAL A 354 -3.42 11.80 -17.89
C VAL A 354 -3.93 11.94 -16.47
N GLY A 355 -4.10 13.16 -15.96
CA GLY A 355 -4.67 13.43 -14.65
C GLY A 355 -6.10 12.91 -14.50
N MET A 356 -6.94 13.06 -15.53
CA MET A 356 -8.29 12.48 -15.53
C MET A 356 -8.28 10.95 -15.43
N LYS A 357 -7.39 10.27 -16.16
CA LYS A 357 -7.22 8.81 -16.05
C LYS A 357 -6.77 8.37 -14.66
N VAL A 358 -5.90 9.15 -14.01
CA VAL A 358 -5.50 8.90 -12.61
C VAL A 358 -6.71 9.05 -11.69
N ILE A 359 -7.50 10.12 -11.82
CA ILE A 359 -8.73 10.32 -11.03
C ILE A 359 -9.70 9.16 -11.22
N GLU A 360 -9.96 8.76 -12.46
CA GLU A 360 -10.85 7.64 -12.78
C GLU A 360 -10.38 6.35 -12.13
N HIS A 361 -9.08 6.02 -12.24
CA HIS A 361 -8.49 4.82 -11.64
C HIS A 361 -8.73 4.76 -10.12
N PHE A 362 -8.56 5.88 -9.43
CA PHE A 362 -8.76 5.95 -7.98
C PHE A 362 -10.22 6.21 -7.58
N SER A 363 -11.13 6.55 -8.50
CA SER A 363 -12.56 6.75 -8.20
C SER A 363 -13.41 5.52 -8.50
N GLN A 364 -12.89 4.56 -9.26
CA GLN A 364 -13.58 3.29 -9.52
C GLN A 364 -13.63 2.44 -8.25
N LYS A 365 -14.80 1.87 -7.94
CA LYS A 365 -14.90 0.75 -7.00
C LYS A 365 -14.04 -0.38 -7.56
N LYS A 366 -12.96 -0.75 -6.88
CA LYS A 366 -12.35 -2.06 -7.09
C LYS A 366 -13.41 -3.07 -6.62
N VAL A 367 -14.06 -3.73 -7.58
CA VAL A 367 -15.08 -4.77 -7.34
C VAL A 367 -14.43 -5.96 -6.67
#